data_AF-A0A0D6AZ01-F1
#
_entry.id   AF-A0A0D6AZ01-F1
#
_cell.length_a   1.000
_cell.length_b   1.000
_cell.length_c   1.000
_cell.angle_alpha   90.00
_cell.angle_beta   90.00
_cell.angle_gamma   90.00
#
_symmetry.space_group_name_H-M   'P 1'
#
loop_
_entity.id
_entity.type
_entity.pdbx_description
1 polymer ?
#
loop_
_entity_poly.entity_id
_entity_poly.type
_entity_poly.pdbx_seq_one_letter_code
_entity_poly.pdbx_strand_id
1 'polypeptide(L)'
;MPEQIDSTSDGRTTNNAVRHKYRALTDAEKSQMQDIKDMGAVFIAKLHEIGGTDPEGDRFGSRDLSLANTHAEDAVMRACRHITA
;
A
#
# COMPACT_ATOMS: atom_id res chain seq x y z
N MET A 1 -4.38 -23.36 0.63
CA MET A 1 -4.27 -22.06 1.30
C MET A 1 -3.31 -21.22 0.48
N PRO A 2 -3.67 -20.03 -0.04
CA PRO A 2 -2.69 -19.20 -0.71
C PRO A 2 -1.68 -18.71 0.35
N GLU A 3 -0.40 -19.03 0.15
CA GLU A 3 0.69 -18.42 0.92
C GLU A 3 0.64 -16.90 0.69
N GLN A 4 0.33 -16.14 1.74
CA GLN A 4 0.48 -14.68 1.71
C GLN A 4 1.97 -14.38 1.63
N ILE A 5 2.43 -13.99 0.44
CA ILE A 5 3.80 -13.51 0.24
C ILE A 5 3.82 -12.06 0.72
N ASP A 6 4.50 -11.81 1.83
CA ASP A 6 4.75 -10.47 2.36
C ASP A 6 5.34 -9.59 1.25
N SER A 7 4.79 -8.38 1.08
CA SER A 7 5.25 -7.45 0.05
C SER A 7 6.68 -6.97 0.28
N THR A 8 7.21 -7.12 1.49
CA THR A 8 8.59 -6.78 1.86
C THR A 8 9.55 -7.97 1.70
N SER A 9 9.03 -9.19 1.50
CA SER A 9 9.82 -10.41 1.39
C SER A 9 10.39 -10.62 -0.01
N ASP A 10 11.59 -11.20 -0.06
CA ASP A 10 12.25 -11.61 -1.30
C ASP A 10 11.49 -12.73 -2.05
N GLY A 11 10.50 -13.36 -1.40
CA GLY A 11 9.59 -14.35 -2.00
C GLY A 11 8.81 -13.85 -3.22
N ARG A 12 8.75 -12.53 -3.46
CA ARG A 12 8.18 -11.93 -4.67
C ARG A 12 8.98 -12.24 -5.95
N THR A 13 10.29 -12.47 -5.83
CA THR A 13 11.16 -12.76 -7.00
C THR A 13 10.93 -14.16 -7.55
N THR A 14 10.48 -15.10 -6.70
CA THR A 14 10.35 -16.53 -7.02
C THR A 14 9.05 -16.87 -7.75
N ASN A 15 7.99 -16.06 -7.61
CA ASN A 15 6.61 -16.45 -7.97
C ASN A 15 6.03 -15.72 -9.20
N ASN A 16 6.86 -15.41 -10.20
CA ASN A 16 6.40 -14.68 -11.39
C ASN A 16 6.93 -15.27 -12.70
N ALA A 17 6.17 -16.21 -13.26
CA ALA A 17 6.49 -16.90 -14.51
C ALA A 17 6.33 -16.02 -15.78
N VAL A 18 5.79 -14.80 -15.67
CA VAL A 18 5.36 -14.00 -16.84
C VAL A 18 5.99 -12.59 -16.90
N ARG A 19 6.70 -12.11 -15.88
CA ARG A 19 7.33 -10.76 -15.91
C ARG A 19 8.84 -10.82 -15.66
N HIS A 20 9.56 -9.93 -16.34
CA HIS A 20 11.01 -9.74 -16.20
C HIS A 20 11.45 -9.72 -14.73
N LYS A 21 12.58 -10.39 -14.45
CA LYS A 21 13.17 -10.56 -13.12
C LYS A 21 13.13 -9.25 -12.32
N TYR A 22 12.41 -9.24 -11.19
CA TYR A 22 12.46 -8.13 -10.25
C TYR A 22 13.83 -8.10 -9.56
N ARG A 23 14.41 -6.90 -9.43
CA ARG A 23 15.59 -6.66 -8.59
C ARG A 23 15.22 -6.93 -7.13
N ALA A 24 16.13 -7.57 -6.38
CA ALA A 24 16.00 -7.66 -4.94
C ALA A 24 16.15 -6.27 -4.31
N LEU A 25 15.19 -5.90 -3.48
CA LEU A 25 15.20 -4.64 -2.73
C LEU A 25 16.24 -4.73 -1.61
N THR A 26 16.93 -3.62 -1.38
CA THR A 26 17.74 -3.46 -0.17
C THR A 26 16.83 -3.36 1.06
N ASP A 27 17.37 -3.64 2.25
CA ASP A 27 16.61 -3.51 3.49
C ASP A 27 16.11 -2.07 3.72
N ALA A 28 16.88 -1.08 3.27
CA ALA A 28 16.47 0.33 3.30
C ALA A 28 15.25 0.59 2.42
N GLU A 29 15.21 0.04 1.20
CA GLU A 29 14.06 0.18 0.30
C GLU A 29 12.82 -0.58 0.81
N LYS A 30 13.03 -1.75 1.44
CA LYS A 30 11.95 -2.48 2.11
C LYS A 30 11.36 -1.64 3.26
N SER A 31 12.21 -1.02 4.07
CA SER A 31 11.79 -0.10 5.15
C SER A 31 11.00 1.08 4.59
N GLN A 32 11.53 1.77 3.57
CA GLN A 32 10.85 2.91 2.95
C GLN A 32 9.49 2.54 2.36
N MET A 33 9.37 1.35 1.76
CA MET A 33 8.11 0.84 1.25
C MET A 33 7.10 0.54 2.37
N GLN A 34 7.57 0.00 3.49
CA GLN A 34 6.73 -0.26 4.64
C GLN A 34 6.24 1.06 5.25
N ASP A 35 7.15 2.00 5.48
CA ASP A 35 6.86 3.31 6.07
C ASP A 35 5.80 4.07 5.26
N ILE A 36 5.92 4.10 3.92
CA ILE A 36 4.94 4.82 3.09
C ILE A 36 3.56 4.16 3.10
N LYS A 37 3.49 2.82 3.21
CA LYS A 37 2.21 2.10 3.33
C LYS A 37 1.57 2.35 4.68
N ASP A 38 2.36 2.35 5.74
CA ASP A 38 1.87 2.61 7.09
C ASP A 38 1.36 4.06 7.21
N MET A 39 2.06 5.03 6.62
CA MET A 39 1.57 6.41 6.53
C MET A 39 0.24 6.51 5.77
N GLY A 40 0.11 5.78 4.66
CA GLY A 40 -1.15 5.66 3.93
C GLY A 40 -2.28 5.11 4.80
N ALA A 41 -2.05 3.98 5.47
CA ALA A 41 -3.02 3.34 6.35
C ALA A 41 -3.46 4.27 7.50
N VAL A 42 -2.52 4.97 8.13
CA VAL A 42 -2.81 5.96 9.19
C VAL A 42 -3.70 7.10 8.65
N PHE A 43 -3.39 7.62 7.46
CA PHE A 43 -4.19 8.68 6.86
C PHE A 43 -5.62 8.21 6.55
N ILE A 44 -5.77 7.02 5.96
CA ILE A 44 -7.08 6.42 5.63
C ILE A 44 -7.90 6.20 6.91
N ALA A 45 -7.30 5.64 7.96
CA ALA A 45 -7.96 5.48 9.26
C ALA A 45 -8.47 6.83 9.81
N LYS A 46 -7.69 7.91 9.64
CA LYS A 46 -8.11 9.26 10.03
C LYS A 46 -9.30 9.77 9.22
N LEU A 47 -9.41 9.41 7.94
CA LEU A 47 -10.60 9.74 7.12
C LEU A 47 -11.85 9.02 7.63
N HIS A 48 -11.75 7.76 8.05
CA HIS A 48 -12.85 7.04 8.70
C HIS A 48 -13.25 7.68 10.02
N GLU A 49 -12.28 8.04 10.87
CA GLU A 49 -12.52 8.75 12.13
C GLU A 49 -13.28 10.06 11.91
N ILE A 50 -12.84 10.88 10.95
CA ILE A 50 -13.49 12.16 10.60
C ILE A 50 -14.91 11.94 10.06
N GLY A 51 -15.08 10.91 9.22
CA GLY A 51 -16.37 10.58 8.60
C GLY A 51 -17.34 9.82 9.50
N GLY A 52 -16.90 9.36 10.68
CA GLY A 52 -17.69 8.51 11.56
C GLY A 52 -18.03 7.15 10.95
N THR A 53 -17.18 6.62 10.08
CA THR A 53 -17.38 5.32 9.40
C THR A 53 -16.48 4.23 9.98
N ASP A 54 -16.85 2.97 9.72
CA ASP A 54 -16.07 1.80 10.15
C ASP A 54 -14.72 1.73 9.39
N PRO A 55 -13.56 1.73 10.07
CA PRO A 55 -12.25 1.60 9.45
C PRO A 55 -12.00 0.28 8.73
N GLU A 56 -12.76 -0.78 9.04
CA GLU A 56 -12.69 -2.06 8.31
C GLU A 56 -13.61 -2.09 7.08
N GLY A 57 -14.45 -1.06 6.92
CA GLY A 57 -15.37 -0.91 5.79
C GLY A 57 -14.79 -0.16 4.60
N ASP A 58 -15.52 -0.21 3.48
CA ASP A 58 -15.18 0.45 2.21
C ASP A 58 -15.91 1.79 1.99
N ARG A 59 -16.78 2.19 2.93
CA ARG A 59 -17.58 3.42 2.84
C ARG A 59 -16.99 4.57 3.65
N PHE A 60 -17.00 5.76 3.05
CA PHE A 60 -16.67 7.02 3.70
C PHE A 60 -17.90 7.89 3.91
N GLY A 61 -17.86 8.74 4.95
CA GLY A 61 -18.98 9.60 5.34
C GLY A 61 -19.34 10.71 4.34
N SER A 62 -18.47 11.00 3.36
CA SER A 62 -18.74 11.98 2.31
C SER A 62 -17.96 11.70 1.02
N ARG A 63 -18.38 12.35 -0.08
CA ARG A 63 -17.70 12.26 -1.37
C ARG A 63 -16.25 12.77 -1.32
N ASP A 64 -16.01 13.83 -0.55
CA ASP A 64 -14.67 14.43 -0.42
C ASP A 64 -13.71 13.48 0.30
N LEU A 65 -14.20 12.79 1.34
CA LEU A 65 -13.40 11.77 2.03
C LEU A 65 -13.11 10.56 1.13
N SER A 66 -14.08 10.13 0.32
CA SER A 66 -13.82 9.08 -0.68
C SER A 66 -12.76 9.50 -1.71
N LEU A 67 -12.79 10.75 -2.18
CA LEU A 67 -11.77 11.27 -3.09
C LEU A 67 -10.39 11.36 -2.42
N ALA A 68 -10.34 11.82 -1.18
CA ALA A 68 -9.12 11.86 -0.40
C ALA A 68 -8.49 10.47 -0.25
N ASN A 69 -9.31 9.43 0.02
CA ASN A 69 -8.84 8.04 0.06
C ASN A 69 -8.22 7.62 -1.28
N THR A 70 -8.93 7.82 -2.40
CA THR A 70 -8.44 7.46 -3.73
C THR A 70 -7.10 8.14 -4.05
N HIS A 71 -6.95 9.41 -3.70
CA HIS A 71 -5.70 10.14 -3.93
C HIS A 71 -4.57 9.68 -3.01
N ALA A 72 -4.87 9.30 -1.76
CA ALA A 72 -3.88 8.74 -0.86
C ALA A 72 -3.36 7.38 -1.36
N GLU A 73 -4.27 6.48 -1.78
CA GLU A 73 -3.91 5.18 -2.35
C GLU A 73 -3.05 5.33 -3.62
N ASP A 74 -3.42 6.23 -4.55
CA ASP A 74 -2.63 6.50 -5.76
C ASP A 74 -1.24 7.06 -5.41
N ALA A 75 -1.15 7.99 -4.44
CA ALA A 75 0.13 8.54 -4.00
C ALA A 75 1.05 7.46 -3.41
N VAL A 76 0.53 6.60 -2.52
CA VAL A 76 1.28 5.48 -1.93
C VAL A 76 1.73 4.49 -3.02
N MET A 77 0.87 4.17 -3.97
CA MET A 77 1.19 3.28 -5.08
C MET A 77 2.28 3.83 -6.00
N ARG A 78 2.27 5.13 -6.29
CA ARG A 78 3.33 5.79 -7.09
C ARG A 78 4.66 5.81 -6.35
N ALA A 79 4.66 6.10 -5.04
CA ALA A 79 5.85 6.06 -4.22
C ALA A 79 6.44 4.64 -4.15
N CYS A 80 5.61 3.62 -3.88
CA CYS A 80 6.04 2.22 -3.90
C CYS A 80 6.64 1.85 -5.26
N ARG A 81 6.01 2.26 -6.37
CA ARG A 81 6.53 2.00 -7.72
C ARG A 81 7.92 2.59 -7.90
N HIS A 82 8.16 3.81 -7.45
CA HIS A 82 9.47 4.45 -7.50
C HIS A 82 10.52 3.69 -6.70
N ILE A 83 10.18 3.25 -5.48
CA ILE A 83 11.08 2.45 -4.63
C ILE A 83 11.43 1.10 -5.29
N THR A 84 10.48 0.49 -6.00
CA THR A 84 10.67 -0.82 -6.67
C THR A 84 11.17 -0.78 -8.11
N ALA A 85 11.42 0.42 -8.65
CA ALA A 85 11.74 0.61 -10.07
C ALA A 85 13.10 0.03 -10.47
#